data_AF-A0A953R174-F1
#
_entry.id   AF-A0A953R174-F1
#
_cell.length_a   1.000
_cell.length_b   1.000
_cell.length_c   1.000
_cell.angle_alpha   90.00
_cell.angle_beta   90.00
_cell.angle_gamma   90.00
#
_symmetry.space_group_name_H-M   'P 1'
#
loop_
_entity.id
_entity.type
_entity.pdbx_description
1 polymer ?
#
loop_
_entity_poly.entity_id
_entity_poly.type
_entity_poly.pdbx_seq_one_letter_code
_entity_poly.pdbx_strand_id
1 'polypeptide(L)'
;MLQTRSIHRLDQIEIGLRRAAALHGGSVLSASRMAAEAFTFTLCLSDLYAPLLASDTRFAAFLPCRIAACAHGNAVNLETISPREFCRILHRPELESLTAPLEEALRAIMDEAAQPTVRTAAVEAEHRATEDQVNMRAAVPQRIDCHGTKIEELAGVGTHDAQGG
;
A
#
# COMPACT_ATOMS: atom_id res chain seq x y z
N MET A 1 12.29 5.38 -15.04
CA MET A 1 11.22 4.45 -14.63
C MET A 1 11.88 3.19 -14.08
N LEU A 2 11.41 2.66 -12.96
CA LEU A 2 11.88 1.39 -12.42
C LEU A 2 10.95 0.28 -12.94
N GLN A 3 11.52 -0.86 -13.33
CA GLN A 3 10.77 -1.99 -13.85
C GLN A 3 11.37 -3.30 -13.37
N THR A 4 10.51 -4.23 -12.95
CA THR A 4 10.87 -5.60 -12.57
C THR A 4 9.86 -6.56 -13.19
N ARG A 5 10.35 -7.66 -13.78
CA ARG A 5 9.51 -8.68 -14.38
C ARG A 5 9.28 -9.83 -13.42
N SER A 6 8.03 -10.26 -13.27
CA SER A 6 7.63 -11.43 -12.50
C SER A 6 6.90 -12.45 -13.37
N ILE A 7 7.02 -13.72 -13.01
CA ILE A 7 6.26 -14.83 -13.60
C ILE A 7 5.01 -15.19 -12.78
N HIS A 8 4.77 -14.47 -11.69
CA HIS A 8 3.69 -14.76 -10.76
C HIS A 8 2.35 -14.24 -11.25
N ARG A 9 1.29 -14.85 -10.73
CA ARG A 9 -0.06 -14.32 -10.91
C ARG A 9 -0.26 -13.07 -10.08
N LEU A 10 -1.24 -12.27 -10.49
CA LEU A 10 -1.48 -10.97 -9.90
C LEU A 10 -1.91 -11.04 -8.42
N ASP A 11 -2.63 -12.09 -8.02
CA ASP A 11 -2.99 -12.36 -6.62
C ASP A 11 -1.74 -12.63 -5.75
N GLN A 12 -0.73 -13.29 -6.30
CA GLN A 12 0.54 -13.55 -5.61
C GLN A 12 1.41 -12.30 -5.51
N ILE A 13 1.34 -11.42 -6.51
CA ILE A 13 2.02 -10.12 -6.52
C ILE A 13 1.55 -9.24 -5.38
N GLU A 14 0.23 -9.16 -5.12
CA GLU A 14 -0.28 -8.36 -4.01
C GLU A 14 0.27 -8.85 -2.65
N ILE A 15 0.24 -10.17 -2.42
CA ILE A 15 0.78 -10.78 -1.20
C ILE A 15 2.28 -10.48 -1.07
N GLY A 16 3.03 -10.64 -2.18
CA GLY A 16 4.46 -10.33 -2.24
C GLY A 16 4.75 -8.88 -1.90
N LEU A 17 4.02 -7.94 -2.51
CA LEU A 17 4.18 -6.50 -2.27
C LEU A 17 3.85 -6.12 -0.82
N ARG A 18 2.79 -6.68 -0.23
CA ARG A 18 2.43 -6.44 1.18
C ARG A 18 3.54 -6.89 2.12
N ARG A 19 4.05 -8.12 1.92
CA ARG A 19 5.15 -8.68 2.71
C ARG A 19 6.42 -7.86 2.56
N ALA A 20 6.83 -7.59 1.31
CA ALA A 20 8.04 -6.84 1.03
C ALA A 20 7.96 -5.41 1.58
N ALA A 21 6.84 -4.71 1.39
CA ALA A 21 6.64 -3.38 1.97
C ALA A 21 6.81 -3.40 3.51
N ALA A 22 6.26 -4.40 4.20
CA ALA A 22 6.42 -4.54 5.65
C ALA A 22 7.88 -4.78 6.07
N LEU A 23 8.65 -5.59 5.32
CA LEU A 23 10.08 -5.81 5.58
C LEU A 23 10.91 -4.51 5.44
N HIS A 24 10.48 -3.60 4.57
CA HIS A 24 11.10 -2.31 4.33
C HIS A 24 10.47 -1.16 5.16
N GLY A 25 9.76 -1.49 6.25
CA GLY A 25 9.19 -0.50 7.19
C GLY A 25 7.99 0.28 6.64
N GLY A 26 7.33 -0.23 5.61
CA GLY A 26 6.17 0.38 4.96
C GLY A 26 4.92 -0.50 4.96
N SER A 27 3.92 -0.06 4.20
CA SER A 27 2.67 -0.81 4.00
C SER A 27 2.07 -0.54 2.63
N VAL A 28 1.25 -1.47 2.15
CA VAL A 28 0.38 -1.23 0.99
C VAL A 28 -0.95 -0.68 1.50
N LEU A 29 -1.26 0.57 1.16
CA LEU A 29 -2.48 1.27 1.58
C LEU A 29 -3.71 0.85 0.76
N SER A 30 -3.52 0.64 -0.55
CA SER A 30 -4.62 0.28 -1.44
C SER A 30 -4.12 -0.54 -2.62
N ALA A 31 -4.93 -1.49 -3.07
CA ALA A 31 -4.81 -2.15 -4.36
C ALA A 31 -6.03 -1.76 -5.21
N SER A 32 -5.82 -1.30 -6.42
CA SER A 32 -6.91 -0.86 -7.31
C SER A 32 -6.72 -1.44 -8.70
N ARG A 33 -7.78 -2.04 -9.23
CA ARG A 33 -7.79 -2.56 -10.59
C ARG A 33 -8.11 -1.44 -11.57
N MET A 34 -7.19 -1.14 -12.48
CA MET A 34 -7.35 -0.11 -13.51
C MET A 34 -7.96 -0.69 -14.80
N ALA A 35 -7.62 -1.94 -15.12
CA ALA A 35 -8.17 -2.68 -16.25
C ALA A 35 -8.16 -4.20 -15.94
N ALA A 36 -8.63 -5.02 -16.88
CA ALA A 36 -8.60 -6.48 -16.73
C ALA A 36 -7.20 -6.99 -16.33
N GLU A 37 -6.17 -6.47 -16.98
CA GLU A 37 -4.77 -6.91 -16.84
C GLU A 37 -3.88 -5.85 -16.18
N ALA A 38 -4.44 -4.85 -15.49
CA ALA A 38 -3.67 -3.77 -14.89
C ALA A 38 -4.16 -3.40 -13.49
N PHE A 39 -3.24 -3.41 -12.53
CA PHE A 39 -3.48 -3.05 -11.14
C PHE A 39 -2.48 -1.99 -10.70
N THR A 40 -2.88 -1.18 -9.74
CA THR A 40 -2.03 -0.18 -9.10
C THR A 40 -2.09 -0.37 -7.59
N PHE A 41 -0.92 -0.46 -6.99
CA PHE A 41 -0.71 -0.56 -5.55
C PHE A 41 -0.16 0.75 -5.04
N THR A 42 -0.75 1.29 -3.97
CA THR A 42 -0.28 2.51 -3.30
C THR A 42 0.49 2.10 -2.06
N LEU A 43 1.74 2.52 -1.95
CA LEU A 43 2.64 2.17 -0.86
C LEU A 43 2.89 3.37 0.05
N CYS A 44 2.93 3.15 1.36
CA CYS A 44 3.35 4.14 2.34
C CYS A 44 4.68 3.73 2.95
N LEU A 45 5.70 4.57 2.77
CA LEU A 45 7.04 4.43 3.35
C LEU A 45 7.32 5.71 4.16
N SER A 46 6.55 5.93 5.23
CA SER A 46 6.46 7.21 5.95
C SER A 46 7.82 7.77 6.36
N ASP A 47 8.72 6.92 6.83
CA ASP A 47 10.03 7.31 7.32
C ASP A 47 10.93 7.83 6.19
N LEU A 48 10.75 7.30 4.97
CA LEU A 48 11.45 7.75 3.77
C LEU A 48 10.80 9.02 3.17
N TYR A 49 9.54 9.30 3.50
CA TYR A 49 8.82 10.49 3.03
C TYR A 49 9.14 11.72 3.86
N ALA A 50 9.31 11.57 5.17
CA ALA A 50 9.58 12.67 6.10
C ALA A 50 10.75 13.58 5.65
N PRO A 51 11.96 13.07 5.33
CA PRO A 51 13.08 13.93 4.93
C PRO A 51 12.85 14.62 3.58
N LEU A 52 12.15 13.97 2.64
CA LEU A 52 11.79 14.57 1.35
C LEU A 52 10.85 15.75 1.54
N LEU A 53 9.77 15.55 2.31
CA LEU A 53 8.76 16.58 2.59
C LEU A 53 9.33 17.75 3.40
N ALA A 54 10.28 17.48 4.30
CA ALA A 54 11.00 18.52 5.03
C ALA A 54 11.89 19.38 4.11
N SER A 55 12.41 18.79 3.02
CA SER A 55 13.29 19.48 2.07
C SER A 55 12.52 20.26 1.01
N ASP A 56 11.37 19.75 0.57
CA ASP A 56 10.45 20.43 -0.34
C ASP A 56 9.03 19.85 -0.21
N THR A 57 8.07 20.63 0.27
CA THR A 57 6.69 20.13 0.48
C THR A 57 6.02 19.70 -0.82
N ARG A 58 6.50 20.14 -1.98
CA ARG A 58 5.98 19.74 -3.30
C ARG A 58 6.20 18.26 -3.61
N PHE A 59 7.09 17.56 -2.89
CA PHE A 59 7.18 16.10 -2.97
C PHE A 59 5.85 15.42 -2.67
N ALA A 60 4.96 16.04 -1.87
CA ALA A 60 3.62 15.51 -1.59
C ALA A 60 2.77 15.26 -2.85
N ALA A 61 3.06 15.92 -3.98
CA ALA A 61 2.34 15.67 -5.23
C ALA A 61 2.65 14.29 -5.86
N PHE A 62 3.73 13.64 -5.44
CA PHE A 62 4.17 12.34 -5.95
C PHE A 62 4.04 11.21 -4.91
N LEU A 63 3.67 11.56 -3.68
CA LEU A 63 3.52 10.66 -2.55
C LEU A 63 2.04 10.48 -2.20
N PRO A 64 1.60 9.30 -1.72
CA PRO A 64 2.36 8.05 -1.58
C PRO A 64 2.82 7.46 -2.93
N CYS A 65 3.90 6.67 -2.90
CA CYS A 65 4.43 6.02 -4.09
C CYS A 65 3.45 4.98 -4.64
N ARG A 66 3.48 4.76 -5.95
CA ARG A 66 2.59 3.79 -6.63
C ARG A 66 3.40 2.79 -7.43
N ILE A 67 3.06 1.51 -7.33
CA ILE A 67 3.59 0.44 -8.18
C ILE A 67 2.44 -0.07 -9.05
N ALA A 68 2.60 0.01 -10.37
CA ALA A 68 1.71 -0.63 -11.33
C ALA A 68 2.14 -2.08 -11.55
N ALA A 69 1.18 -2.99 -11.64
CA ALA A 69 1.36 -4.37 -12.04
C ALA A 69 0.52 -4.63 -13.29
N CYS A 70 1.18 -4.84 -14.42
CA CYS A 70 0.54 -5.01 -15.71
C CYS A 70 0.87 -6.41 -16.25
N ALA A 71 -0.14 -7.22 -16.56
CA ALA A 71 0.09 -8.49 -17.21
C ALA A 71 0.52 -8.26 -18.67
N HIS A 72 1.57 -8.95 -19.07
CA HIS A 72 2.12 -8.94 -20.41
C HIS A 72 2.40 -10.38 -20.86
N GLY A 73 1.45 -10.97 -21.57
CA GLY A 73 1.47 -12.39 -21.93
C GLY A 73 1.42 -13.27 -20.68
N ASN A 74 2.45 -14.08 -20.47
CA ASN A 74 2.54 -15.01 -19.32
C ASN A 74 3.33 -14.43 -18.13
N ALA A 75 3.59 -13.13 -18.10
CA ALA A 75 4.36 -12.46 -17.06
C ALA A 75 3.63 -11.22 -16.55
N VAL A 76 3.97 -10.76 -15.36
CA VAL A 76 3.52 -9.48 -14.81
C VAL A 76 4.73 -8.54 -14.73
N ASN A 77 4.59 -7.34 -15.30
CA ASN A 77 5.58 -6.28 -15.16
C ASN A 77 5.17 -5.38 -14.00
N LEU A 78 6.07 -5.23 -13.03
CA LEU A 78 5.98 -4.24 -11.96
C LEU A 78 6.69 -2.97 -12.42
N GLU A 79 6.04 -1.83 -12.26
CA GLU A 79 6.57 -0.54 -12.73
C GLU A 79 6.28 0.59 -11.74
N THR A 80 7.24 1.48 -11.55
CA THR A 80 7.03 2.73 -10.81
C THR A 80 7.86 3.87 -11.35
N ILE A 81 7.42 5.11 -11.10
CA ILE A 81 8.21 6.30 -11.41
C ILE A 81 9.41 6.31 -10.44
N SER A 82 10.60 6.52 -11.00
CA SER A 82 11.83 6.63 -10.20
C SER A 82 11.74 7.87 -9.30
N PRO A 83 11.99 7.78 -7.99
CA PRO A 83 11.98 8.94 -7.12
C PRO A 83 12.95 10.06 -7.53
N ARG A 84 14.08 9.74 -8.19
CA ARG A 84 15.00 10.75 -8.75
C ARG A 84 14.33 11.63 -9.81
N GLU A 85 13.35 11.07 -10.52
CA GLU A 85 12.58 11.80 -11.52
C GLU A 85 11.75 12.93 -10.90
N PHE A 86 11.35 12.82 -9.63
CA PHE A 86 10.65 13.87 -8.92
C PHE A 86 11.52 15.14 -8.83
N CYS A 87 12.81 14.99 -8.54
CA CYS A 87 13.77 16.10 -8.51
C CYS A 87 13.88 16.80 -9.86
N ARG A 88 13.87 16.03 -10.96
CA ARG A 88 13.87 16.59 -12.32
C ARG A 88 12.61 17.42 -12.59
N ILE A 89 11.44 16.90 -12.21
CA ILE A 89 10.14 17.58 -12.40
C ILE A 89 10.04 18.83 -11.52
N LEU A 90 10.55 18.78 -10.29
CA LEU A 90 10.53 19.91 -9.36
C LEU A 90 11.60 20.97 -9.64
N HIS A 91 12.49 20.71 -10.61
CA HIS A 91 13.68 21.51 -10.92
C HIS A 91 14.63 21.66 -9.70
N ARG A 92 14.86 20.55 -8.96
CA ARG A 92 15.69 20.47 -7.74
C ARG A 92 16.75 19.36 -7.83
N PRO A 93 17.68 19.37 -8.80
CA PRO A 93 18.66 18.31 -8.99
C PRO A 93 19.57 18.06 -7.77
N GLU A 94 19.78 19.08 -6.94
CA GLU A 94 20.57 18.98 -5.70
C GLU A 94 19.95 18.06 -4.65
N LEU A 95 18.65 17.73 -4.77
CA LEU A 95 17.94 16.82 -3.87
C LEU A 95 17.97 15.36 -4.36
N GLU A 96 18.61 15.05 -5.48
CA GLU A 96 18.62 13.69 -6.05
C GLU A 96 19.15 12.64 -5.07
N SER A 97 20.23 12.94 -4.34
CA SER A 97 20.79 12.03 -3.32
C SER A 97 19.81 11.71 -2.20
N LEU A 98 18.91 12.64 -1.88
CA LEU A 98 17.88 12.46 -0.86
C LEU A 98 16.79 11.47 -1.30
N THR A 99 16.58 11.31 -2.61
CA THR A 99 15.60 10.37 -3.17
C THR A 99 16.14 8.94 -3.31
N ALA A 100 17.46 8.75 -3.20
CA ALA A 100 18.10 7.46 -3.40
C ALA A 100 17.61 6.36 -2.43
N PRO A 101 17.42 6.61 -1.12
CA PRO A 101 16.89 5.59 -0.20
C PRO A 101 15.48 5.14 -0.57
N LEU A 102 14.62 6.06 -1.01
CA LEU A 102 13.26 5.72 -1.45
C LEU A 102 13.28 4.91 -2.75
N GLU A 103 14.15 5.27 -3.69
CA GLU A 103 14.31 4.53 -4.94
C GLU A 103 14.80 3.10 -4.70
N GLU A 104 15.78 2.94 -3.81
CA GLU A 104 16.32 1.63 -3.45
C GLU A 104 15.27 0.76 -2.76
N ALA A 105 14.51 1.32 -1.82
CA ALA A 105 13.42 0.61 -1.14
C ALA A 105 12.36 0.14 -2.15
N LEU A 106 11.93 1.00 -3.08
CA LEU A 106 10.96 0.62 -4.11
C LEU A 106 11.48 -0.49 -5.02
N ARG A 107 12.76 -0.43 -5.42
CA ARG A 107 13.40 -1.48 -6.22
C ARG A 107 13.44 -2.81 -5.46
N ALA A 108 13.91 -2.79 -4.21
CA ALA A 108 13.97 -3.99 -3.38
C ALA A 108 12.58 -4.61 -3.17
N ILE A 109 11.55 -3.79 -2.88
CA ILE A 109 10.17 -4.24 -2.74
C ILE A 109 9.67 -4.91 -4.02
N MET A 110 9.92 -4.30 -5.18
CA MET A 110 9.51 -4.87 -6.48
C MET A 110 10.23 -6.18 -6.78
N ASP A 111 11.54 -6.25 -6.51
CA ASP A 111 12.35 -7.45 -6.76
C ASP A 111 11.96 -8.60 -5.83
N GLU A 112 11.73 -8.33 -4.54
CA GLU A 112 11.24 -9.32 -3.58
C GLU A 112 9.84 -9.81 -3.92
N ALA A 113 8.93 -8.92 -4.31
CA ALA A 113 7.59 -9.29 -4.74
C ALA A 113 7.59 -10.11 -6.04
N ALA A 114 8.62 -9.94 -6.89
CA ALA A 114 8.79 -10.72 -8.10
C ALA A 114 9.42 -12.10 -7.85
N GLN A 115 10.08 -12.31 -6.72
CA GLN A 115 10.74 -13.58 -6.37
C GLN A 115 9.75 -14.64 -5.87
N PRO A 116 10.02 -15.94 -6.08
CA PRO A 116 9.17 -17.01 -5.55
C PRO A 116 9.19 -17.01 -4.02
N THR A 117 8.05 -16.71 -3.42
CA THR A 117 7.84 -16.88 -1.98
C THR A 117 7.97 -18.36 -1.64
N VAL A 118 9.09 -18.76 -1.02
CA VAL A 118 9.16 -20.04 -0.30
C VAL A 118 8.13 -19.93 0.84
N ARG A 119 6.98 -20.59 0.68
CA ARG A 119 5.94 -20.67 1.72
C ARG A 119 6.53 -21.42 2.92
N THR A 120 7.08 -20.71 3.89
CA THR A 120 7.09 -21.20 5.27
C THR A 120 5.66 -21.03 5.78
N ALA A 121 4.97 -22.15 5.98
CA ALA A 121 3.55 -22.26 6.35
C ALA A 121 3.19 -21.64 7.72
N ALA A 122 4.05 -20.80 8.31
CA ALA A 122 3.88 -20.24 9.64
C ALA A 122 3.18 -18.87 9.66
N VAL A 123 3.11 -18.14 8.53
CA VAL A 123 2.66 -16.72 8.52
C VAL A 123 1.24 -16.52 7.97
N GLU A 124 0.61 -17.56 7.42
CA GLU A 124 -0.80 -17.49 6.94
C GLU A 124 -1.82 -17.42 8.10
N ALA A 125 -1.39 -17.60 9.36
CA ALA A 125 -2.28 -17.62 10.53
C ALA A 125 -2.46 -16.25 11.23
N GLU A 126 -1.74 -15.19 10.83
CA GLU A 126 -1.66 -13.96 11.64
C GLU A 126 -2.24 -12.68 11.01
N HIS A 127 -2.83 -12.74 9.81
CA HIS A 127 -3.60 -11.61 9.28
C HIS A 127 -5.02 -11.59 9.87
N ARG A 128 -5.11 -11.38 11.18
CA ARG A 128 -6.32 -10.81 11.79
C ARG A 128 -6.23 -9.29 11.62
N ALA A 129 -7.31 -8.66 11.16
CA ALA A 129 -7.42 -7.20 11.20
C ALA A 129 -7.22 -6.77 12.67
N THR A 130 -6.12 -6.07 12.95
CA THR A 130 -5.88 -5.50 14.28
C THR A 130 -6.62 -4.17 14.39
N GLU A 131 -7.00 -3.78 15.61
CA GLU A 131 -7.74 -2.54 15.87
C GLU A 131 -7.01 -1.30 15.33
N ASP A 132 -5.68 -1.35 15.23
CA ASP A 132 -4.81 -0.30 14.65
C ASP A 132 -5.03 -0.06 13.14
N GLN A 133 -5.68 -0.99 12.44
CA GLN A 133 -6.02 -0.86 11.02
C GLN A 133 -7.38 -0.18 10.80
N VAL A 134 -8.11 0.17 11.86
CA VAL A 134 -9.39 0.89 11.80
C VAL A 134 -9.14 2.39 11.75
N ASN A 135 -9.51 3.04 10.64
CA ASN A 135 -9.48 4.49 10.55
C ASN A 135 -10.67 5.11 11.32
N MET A 136 -10.45 5.45 12.59
CA MET A 136 -11.47 6.07 13.46
C MET A 136 -12.01 7.41 12.92
N ARG A 137 -11.30 8.10 12.02
CA ARG A 137 -11.79 9.34 11.39
C ARG A 137 -12.88 9.10 10.35
N ALA A 138 -13.02 7.87 9.85
CA ALA A 138 -14.05 7.47 8.89
C ALA A 138 -15.13 6.59 9.54
N ALA A 139 -15.13 6.44 10.87
CA ALA A 139 -16.17 5.71 11.58
C ALA A 139 -17.52 6.41 11.37
N VAL A 140 -18.49 5.68 10.87
CA VAL A 140 -19.87 6.18 10.72
C VAL A 140 -20.47 6.27 12.12
N PRO A 141 -20.92 7.45 12.58
CA PRO A 141 -21.58 7.58 13.87
C PRO A 141 -22.84 6.71 13.94
N GLN A 142 -23.11 6.17 15.14
CA GLN A 142 -24.37 5.44 15.38
C GLN A 142 -25.56 6.34 15.08
N ARG A 143 -26.59 5.78 14.45
CA ARG A 143 -27.82 6.51 14.15
C ARG A 143 -28.72 6.42 15.38
N ILE A 144 -29.04 7.58 15.97
CA ILE A 144 -29.86 7.67 17.18
C ILE A 144 -31.18 8.34 16.82
N ASP A 145 -32.29 7.83 17.35
CA ASP A 145 -33.60 8.44 17.22
C ASP A 145 -33.76 9.69 18.11
N CYS A 146 -34.93 10.34 18.06
CA CYS A 146 -35.23 11.50 18.90
C CYS A 146 -35.39 11.18 20.40
N HIS A 147 -35.40 9.90 20.78
CA HIS A 147 -35.54 9.41 22.14
C HIS A 147 -34.22 8.92 22.74
N GLY A 148 -33.11 8.96 21.98
CA GLY A 148 -31.80 8.49 22.43
C GLY A 148 -31.56 6.99 22.21
N THR A 149 -32.44 6.31 21.48
CA THR A 149 -32.36 4.87 21.18
C THR A 149 -31.64 4.68 19.85
N LYS A 150 -30.74 3.68 19.78
CA LYS A 150 -30.04 3.36 18.53
C LYS A 150 -31.01 2.76 17.53
N ILE A 151 -30.97 3.25 16.30
CA ILE A 151 -31.82 2.77 15.21
C ILE A 151 -31.56 1.28 14.93
N GLU A 152 -30.32 0.83 15.10
CA GLU A 152 -29.92 -0.56 14.92
C GLU A 152 -30.53 -1.48 16.00
N GLU A 153 -30.69 -0.99 17.23
CA GLU A 153 -31.37 -1.71 18.32
C GLU A 153 -32.88 -1.80 18.05
N LEU A 154 -33.50 -0.72 17.57
CA LEU A 154 -34.91 -0.72 17.12
C LEU A 154 -35.15 -1.69 15.97
N ALA A 155 -34.18 -1.82 15.06
CA ALA A 155 -34.22 -2.73 13.93
C ALA A 155 -33.84 -4.17 14.29
N GLY A 156 -33.48 -4.46 15.55
CA GLY A 156 -33.07 -5.80 16.00
C GLY A 156 -31.75 -6.29 15.43
N VAL A 157 -30.94 -5.40 14.84
CA VAL A 157 -29.62 -5.69 14.26
C VAL A 157 -28.46 -5.15 15.11
N GLY A 158 -28.76 -4.59 16.29
CA GLY A 158 -27.79 -4.01 17.21
C GLY A 158 -27.03 -5.01 18.08
N THR A 159 -27.19 -6.31 17.86
CA THR A 159 -26.39 -7.32 18.57
C THR A 159 -24.94 -7.22 18.10
N HIS A 160 -24.04 -6.89 19.02
CA HIS A 160 -22.61 -7.05 18.77
C HIS A 160 -22.32 -8.52 18.47
N ASP A 161 -21.61 -8.77 17.38
CA ASP A 161 -21.00 -10.07 17.15
C ASP A 161 -20.16 -10.45 18.38
N ALA A 162 -20.14 -11.74 18.71
CA ALA A 162 -19.41 -12.24 19.86
C ALA A 162 -17.95 -11.77 19.83
N GLN A 163 -17.41 -11.46 21.01
CA GLN A 163 -16.06 -10.94 21.15
C GLN A 163 -15.05 -12.03 20.76
N GLY A 164 -14.55 -11.97 19.53
CA GLY A 164 -13.57 -12.90 18.97
C GLY A 164 -14.19 -13.97 18.08
N GLY A 165 -14.10 -13.75 16.76
CA GLY A 165 -14.29 -14.79 15.73
C GLY A 165 -13.06 -15.69 15.58
#